data_AF-A0A968TCZ8-F1
#
_entry.id   AF-A0A968TCZ8-F1
#
_cell.length_a   1.000
_cell.length_b   1.000
_cell.length_c   1.000
_cell.angle_alpha   90.00
_cell.angle_beta   90.00
_cell.angle_gamma   90.00
#
_symmetry.space_group_name_H-M   'P 1'
#
loop_
_entity.id
_entity.type
_entity.pdbx_description
1 polymer ?
#
loop_
_entity_poly.entity_id
_entity_poly.type
_entity_poly.pdbx_seq_one_letter_code
_entity_poly.pdbx_strand_id
1 'polypeptide(L)'
;MKRDVPYHIRLWLPVCWLAALLMVVPALAQTPSPSDAPARQVDAWSLDTVRDWEAGSLSGIIVTNNSGGEVRLATDQVEGVYVSQPLAASFPFNAIGAVWRAELPPDTTLLLDVRGRASLPPPEEAFTNDGWSAWVVLNSGDARSLREDGAFAIADVIEFPPDTSYLQLRVRFISESVLASPVLNNITLSYLNTIAGPPTTPSLPRVPASTANTTLTAAPLLVQRSLWNARREGAIPTRATPRGIILHELDVTTGLTETLALLRALTTYQTEVLGWEDLAYHYLIDPAGTLYEGRLGGPTAFVPRLAAGDTAVHVAVINPSEQTPSEAAQETLVQLLAWLGQAYQLNPLGEHQVVVEGAVQSRLSLAGHNQVAPAAPDPGRLCWSYCRNSARAPIRRRYGRGSISPSAMLPIMCRSLPSSISATARRSLASRCSPLAQLSRSCSNCRSRPMAAHRSA
;
A
#
# COMPACT_ATOMS: atom_id res chain seq x y z
N MET A 1 14.42 62.11 -83.71
CA MET A 1 14.61 60.80 -84.38
C MET A 1 14.38 59.71 -83.31
N LYS A 2 13.47 58.76 -83.58
CA LYS A 2 12.96 57.61 -82.76
C LYS A 2 14.07 56.55 -82.48
N ARG A 3 14.04 55.55 -81.57
CA ARG A 3 13.11 54.94 -80.58
C ARG A 3 13.82 53.75 -79.83
N ASP A 4 13.36 53.45 -78.61
CA ASP A 4 12.97 52.16 -77.95
C ASP A 4 13.88 50.87 -77.83
N VAL A 5 14.13 50.38 -76.57
CA VAL A 5 13.62 49.17 -75.79
C VAL A 5 13.34 47.80 -76.55
N PRO A 6 13.18 46.54 -76.00
CA PRO A 6 13.60 45.69 -74.80
C PRO A 6 13.94 44.14 -75.01
N TYR A 7 14.20 43.38 -73.89
CA TYR A 7 13.61 42.06 -73.40
C TYR A 7 14.28 40.62 -73.49
N HIS A 8 14.25 39.92 -72.31
CA HIS A 8 13.89 38.48 -71.95
C HIS A 8 14.88 37.25 -71.83
N ILE A 9 14.88 36.64 -70.60
CA ILE A 9 14.59 35.20 -70.19
C ILE A 9 15.68 34.08 -70.02
N ARG A 10 15.84 33.64 -68.73
CA ARG A 10 15.76 32.28 -68.05
C ARG A 10 16.80 31.11 -68.17
N LEU A 11 17.11 30.57 -66.95
CA LEU A 11 17.11 29.17 -66.43
C LEU A 11 18.41 28.27 -66.37
N TRP A 12 18.72 27.81 -65.13
CA TRP A 12 19.12 26.45 -64.60
C TRP A 12 20.55 26.13 -64.07
N LEU A 13 20.52 25.57 -62.83
CA LEU A 13 21.54 24.93 -61.96
C LEU A 13 21.92 23.50 -62.44
N PRO A 14 23.06 22.88 -62.02
CA PRO A 14 23.05 22.01 -60.82
C PRO A 14 24.36 21.82 -59.99
N VAL A 15 24.14 21.54 -58.69
CA VAL A 15 24.71 20.49 -57.79
C VAL A 15 26.22 20.43 -57.44
N CYS A 16 26.52 20.58 -56.14
CA CYS A 16 27.33 19.65 -55.32
C CYS A 16 27.16 19.98 -53.83
N TRP A 17 26.32 19.20 -53.12
CA TRP A 17 26.15 19.25 -51.66
C TRP A 17 26.93 18.09 -51.03
N LEU A 18 27.87 18.41 -50.13
CA LEU A 18 28.56 17.42 -49.29
C LEU A 18 27.69 17.11 -48.06
N ALA A 19 27.39 15.84 -47.87
CA ALA A 19 26.58 15.33 -46.77
C ALA A 19 27.36 15.30 -45.45
N ALA A 20 26.90 16.04 -44.45
CA ALA A 20 27.24 15.84 -43.04
C ALA A 20 26.13 15.00 -42.40
N LEU A 21 26.38 13.70 -42.25
CA LEU A 21 25.48 12.76 -41.59
C LEU A 21 25.69 12.87 -40.06
N LEU A 22 24.96 13.78 -39.40
CA LEU A 22 24.83 13.76 -37.94
C LEU A 22 23.91 12.60 -37.55
N MET A 23 24.50 11.51 -37.05
CA MET A 23 23.74 10.51 -36.31
C MET A 23 23.32 11.10 -34.97
N VAL A 24 22.06 11.49 -34.85
CA VAL A 24 21.42 11.72 -33.55
C VAL A 24 21.21 10.35 -32.92
N VAL A 25 22.18 9.91 -32.11
CA VAL A 25 21.96 8.79 -31.20
C VAL A 25 21.02 9.31 -30.10
N PRO A 26 19.80 8.78 -29.93
CA PRO A 26 19.01 9.13 -28.77
C PRO A 26 19.80 8.70 -27.54
N ALA A 27 20.08 9.64 -26.64
CA ALA A 27 20.68 9.35 -25.36
C ALA A 27 19.82 8.29 -24.67
N LEU A 28 20.27 7.05 -24.66
CA LEU A 28 19.76 6.03 -23.76
C LEU A 28 19.97 6.59 -22.36
N ALA A 29 18.89 6.89 -21.67
CA ALA A 29 18.94 7.25 -20.25
C ALA A 29 19.75 6.15 -19.55
N GLN A 30 20.94 6.52 -19.07
CA GLN A 30 21.78 5.63 -18.30
C GLN A 30 20.97 5.22 -17.08
N THR A 31 20.66 3.93 -16.95
CA THR A 31 20.15 3.39 -15.69
C THR A 31 21.19 3.68 -14.62
N PRO A 32 20.84 4.38 -13.52
CA PRO A 32 21.81 4.70 -12.48
C PRO A 32 22.49 3.43 -11.98
N SER A 33 23.81 3.51 -11.78
CA SER A 33 24.60 2.40 -11.26
C SER A 33 24.14 2.07 -9.82
N PRO A 34 24.29 0.81 -9.36
CA PRO A 34 23.96 0.43 -7.98
C PRO A 34 24.66 1.27 -6.90
N SER A 35 25.77 1.95 -7.24
CA SER A 35 26.50 2.86 -6.34
C SER A 35 25.88 4.25 -6.16
N ASP A 36 24.85 4.60 -6.94
CA ASP A 36 24.13 5.88 -6.84
C ASP A 36 22.84 5.78 -6.01
N ALA A 37 22.60 4.63 -5.37
CA ALA A 37 21.49 4.50 -4.46
C ALA A 37 21.67 5.49 -3.30
N PRO A 38 20.63 6.25 -2.92
CA PRO A 38 20.73 7.18 -1.81
C PRO A 38 21.27 6.49 -0.56
N ALA A 39 22.24 7.15 0.09
CA ALA A 39 22.80 6.68 1.35
C ALA A 39 21.67 6.52 2.37
N ARG A 40 21.46 5.29 2.83
CA ARG A 40 20.46 4.96 3.85
C ARG A 40 21.20 4.47 5.07
N GLN A 41 20.83 4.98 6.23
CA GLN A 41 21.38 4.54 7.50
C GLN A 41 20.30 3.83 8.29
N VAL A 42 20.63 2.68 8.85
CA VAL A 42 19.77 1.89 9.72
C VAL A 42 20.61 1.46 10.90
N ASP A 43 20.11 1.69 12.09
CA ASP A 43 20.67 1.19 13.34
C ASP A 43 19.51 0.95 14.30
N ALA A 44 19.76 0.34 15.45
CA ALA A 44 18.70 -0.08 16.36
C ALA A 44 19.12 -0.02 17.82
N TRP A 45 18.11 0.18 18.69
CA TRP A 45 18.22 -0.10 20.12
C TRP A 45 17.40 -1.33 20.47
N SER A 46 17.91 -2.14 21.38
CA SER A 46 17.19 -3.29 21.94
C SER A 46 17.07 -3.12 23.45
N LEU A 47 15.90 -3.42 23.99
CA LEU A 47 15.70 -3.65 25.41
C LEU A 47 15.39 -5.15 25.57
N ASP A 48 16.37 -5.91 26.04
CA ASP A 48 16.29 -7.37 26.14
C ASP A 48 17.02 -7.95 27.36
N THR A 49 17.71 -7.12 28.15
CA THR A 49 18.33 -7.53 29.41
C THR A 49 17.69 -6.90 30.64
N VAL A 50 17.85 -7.54 31.80
CA VAL A 50 17.45 -6.97 33.10
C VAL A 50 17.97 -5.54 33.28
N ARG A 51 19.21 -5.28 32.87
CA ARG A 51 19.85 -3.97 33.00
C ARG A 51 19.16 -2.90 32.17
N ASP A 52 18.74 -3.24 30.96
CA ASP A 52 18.07 -2.29 30.06
C ASP A 52 16.71 -1.88 30.62
N TRP A 53 15.98 -2.85 31.18
CA TRP A 53 14.70 -2.61 31.82
C TRP A 53 14.85 -1.83 33.13
N GLU A 54 15.77 -2.20 34.02
CA GLU A 54 15.99 -1.51 35.30
C GLU A 54 16.47 -0.06 35.14
N ALA A 55 17.04 0.30 33.99
CA ALA A 55 17.45 1.68 33.73
C ALA A 55 16.24 2.63 33.59
N GLY A 56 15.07 2.14 33.20
CA GLY A 56 13.87 2.96 33.00
C GLY A 56 13.14 3.35 34.29
N SER A 57 11.98 3.98 34.13
CA SER A 57 11.01 4.23 35.20
C SER A 57 9.96 3.12 35.22
N LEU A 58 9.72 2.54 36.39
CA LEU A 58 8.83 1.41 36.61
C LEU A 58 7.72 1.79 37.59
N SER A 59 6.46 1.57 37.19
CA SER A 59 5.30 1.76 38.05
C SER A 59 4.32 0.60 37.86
N GLY A 60 3.96 -0.11 38.94
CA GLY A 60 3.03 -1.25 38.87
C GLY A 60 3.56 -2.49 38.14
N ILE A 61 4.87 -2.52 37.84
CA ILE A 61 5.54 -3.59 37.09
C ILE A 61 6.78 -4.09 37.82
N ILE A 62 7.26 -5.27 37.42
CA ILE A 62 8.53 -5.86 37.87
C ILE A 62 9.36 -6.29 36.65
N VAL A 63 10.69 -6.28 36.83
CA VAL A 63 11.63 -6.92 35.91
C VAL A 63 11.89 -8.34 36.41
N THR A 64 11.83 -9.33 35.51
CA THR A 64 12.23 -10.71 35.81
C THR A 64 13.29 -11.22 34.84
N ASN A 65 14.00 -12.27 35.25
CA ASN A 65 15.12 -12.84 34.48
C ASN A 65 14.81 -14.26 33.98
N ASN A 66 13.58 -14.51 33.54
CA ASN A 66 13.23 -15.83 33.00
C ASN A 66 13.79 -16.04 31.58
N SER A 67 14.00 -14.96 30.83
CA SER A 67 14.42 -14.97 29.42
C SER A 67 15.48 -13.89 29.09
N GLY A 68 16.43 -13.63 30.00
CA GLY A 68 17.48 -12.59 29.82
C GLY A 68 17.11 -11.22 30.39
N GLY A 69 15.81 -10.90 30.41
CA GLY A 69 15.21 -9.74 31.05
C GLY A 69 13.84 -9.46 30.45
N GLU A 70 12.78 -9.54 31.24
CA GLU A 70 11.41 -9.28 30.78
C GLU A 70 10.64 -8.42 31.78
N VAL A 71 9.59 -7.75 31.29
CA VAL A 71 8.76 -6.86 32.11
C VAL A 71 7.32 -7.35 32.12
N ARG A 72 6.71 -7.30 33.32
CA ARG A 72 5.33 -7.73 33.56
C ARG A 72 4.72 -7.00 34.76
N LEU A 73 3.41 -7.12 34.96
CA LEU A 73 2.71 -6.58 36.12
C LEU A 73 3.30 -7.14 37.42
N ALA A 74 3.42 -6.27 38.43
CA ALA A 74 3.76 -6.69 39.79
C ALA A 74 2.59 -7.47 40.42
N THR A 75 2.86 -8.20 41.49
CA THR A 75 1.82 -8.93 42.24
C THR A 75 0.67 -8.00 42.64
N ASP A 76 -0.57 -8.49 42.48
CA ASP A 76 -1.82 -7.78 42.77
C ASP A 76 -2.04 -6.48 41.97
N GLN A 77 -1.29 -6.24 40.90
CA GLN A 77 -1.53 -5.13 39.97
C GLN A 77 -2.35 -5.59 38.76
N VAL A 78 -3.19 -4.69 38.26
CA VAL A 78 -3.95 -4.83 37.00
C VAL A 78 -3.50 -3.83 35.95
N GLU A 79 -2.73 -2.82 36.36
CA GLU A 79 -2.17 -1.80 35.48
C GLU A 79 -0.71 -1.54 35.85
N GLY A 80 0.09 -1.23 34.84
CA GLY A 80 1.50 -0.91 35.04
C GLY A 80 2.07 -0.13 33.86
N VAL A 81 3.12 0.63 34.10
CA VAL A 81 3.76 1.49 33.11
C VAL A 81 5.28 1.36 33.22
N TYR A 82 5.90 1.09 32.08
CA TYR A 82 7.34 1.26 31.86
C TYR A 82 7.59 2.50 31.01
N VAL A 83 8.60 3.29 31.36
CA VAL A 83 9.14 4.35 30.49
C VAL A 83 10.65 4.21 30.41
N SER A 84 11.21 4.09 29.21
CA SER A 84 12.66 3.95 29.04
C SER A 84 13.41 5.24 29.42
N GLN A 85 14.71 5.13 29.66
CA GLN A 85 15.60 6.30 29.56
C GLN A 85 15.55 6.87 28.12
N PRO A 86 15.93 8.15 27.94
CA PRO A 86 16.19 8.69 26.60
C PRO A 86 17.26 7.85 25.89
N LEU A 87 16.89 7.30 24.73
CA LEU A 87 17.76 6.48 23.89
C LEU A 87 18.45 7.38 22.86
N ALA A 88 19.79 7.46 22.91
CA ALA A 88 20.59 8.32 22.03
C ALA A 88 20.95 7.62 20.72
N ALA A 89 20.69 8.26 19.58
CA ALA A 89 20.85 7.66 18.26
C ALA A 89 22.29 7.85 17.77
N SER A 90 22.82 6.88 17.03
CA SER A 90 24.14 7.02 16.41
C SER A 90 24.16 8.08 15.29
N PHE A 91 22.98 8.46 14.77
CA PHE A 91 22.78 9.54 13.81
C PHE A 91 21.35 10.12 13.93
N PRO A 92 21.09 11.36 13.50
CA PRO A 92 19.74 11.89 13.38
C PRO A 92 18.91 11.07 12.38
N PHE A 93 17.66 10.79 12.70
CA PHE A 93 16.78 9.91 11.91
C PHE A 93 15.44 10.58 11.61
N ASN A 94 14.77 10.13 10.54
CA ASN A 94 13.46 10.63 10.11
C ASN A 94 12.35 9.59 10.20
N ALA A 95 12.67 8.35 10.55
CA ALA A 95 11.71 7.27 10.66
C ALA A 95 12.15 6.21 11.66
N ILE A 96 11.19 5.53 12.28
CA ILE A 96 11.46 4.38 13.16
C ILE A 96 10.58 3.19 12.79
N GLY A 97 11.14 2.00 13.00
CA GLY A 97 10.49 0.69 12.96
C GLY A 97 10.49 0.04 14.35
N ALA A 98 9.63 -0.94 14.58
CA ALA A 98 9.59 -1.65 15.86
C ALA A 98 9.25 -3.14 15.68
N VAL A 99 10.04 -4.00 16.34
CA VAL A 99 9.82 -5.45 16.45
C VAL A 99 9.88 -5.85 17.91
N TRP A 100 8.96 -6.69 18.39
CA TRP A 100 8.95 -7.11 19.80
C TRP A 100 8.38 -8.52 19.99
N ARG A 101 8.81 -9.16 21.09
CA ARG A 101 8.22 -10.39 21.60
C ARG A 101 7.44 -10.12 22.87
N ALA A 102 6.19 -10.55 22.87
CA ALA A 102 5.33 -10.47 24.04
C ALA A 102 4.45 -11.72 24.16
N GLU A 103 4.13 -12.07 25.40
CA GLU A 103 3.09 -13.03 25.74
C GLU A 103 1.87 -12.26 26.21
N LEU A 104 0.73 -12.50 25.55
CA LEU A 104 -0.53 -11.82 25.83
C LEU A 104 -1.58 -12.85 26.23
N PRO A 105 -1.70 -13.21 27.53
CA PRO A 105 -2.80 -14.03 28.02
C PRO A 105 -4.16 -13.39 27.67
N PRO A 106 -5.26 -14.18 27.64
CA PRO A 106 -6.60 -13.64 27.50
C PRO A 106 -6.87 -12.51 28.50
N ASP A 107 -7.67 -11.53 28.08
CA ASP A 107 -8.08 -10.37 28.88
C ASP A 107 -6.92 -9.49 29.36
N THR A 108 -5.77 -9.57 28.68
CA THR A 108 -4.63 -8.66 28.86
C THR A 108 -4.43 -7.80 27.63
N THR A 109 -3.85 -6.61 27.84
CA THR A 109 -3.50 -5.69 26.75
C THR A 109 -2.13 -5.09 27.03
N LEU A 110 -1.32 -5.01 25.97
CA LEU A 110 -0.02 -4.35 25.97
C LEU A 110 -0.04 -3.22 24.95
N LEU A 111 0.18 -1.98 25.41
CA LEU A 111 0.21 -0.79 24.55
C LEU A 111 1.61 -0.22 24.54
N LEU A 112 2.21 -0.10 23.35
CA LEU A 112 3.54 0.47 23.16
C LEU A 112 3.40 1.83 22.49
N ASP A 113 4.12 2.82 23.00
CA ASP A 113 4.16 4.16 22.46
C ASP A 113 5.62 4.64 22.34
N VAL A 114 5.93 5.42 21.32
CA VAL A 114 7.23 6.09 21.17
C VAL A 114 7.08 7.59 21.07
N ARG A 115 8.13 8.32 21.44
CA ARG A 115 8.26 9.76 21.18
C ARG A 115 9.70 10.10 20.87
N GLY A 116 9.90 11.21 20.19
CA GLY A 116 11.21 11.65 19.71
C GLY A 116 11.52 13.09 20.10
N ARG A 117 12.81 13.43 20.07
CA ARG A 117 13.30 14.81 20.20
C ARG A 117 14.67 15.00 19.58
N ALA A 118 15.04 16.26 19.32
CA ALA A 118 16.31 16.61 18.66
C ALA A 118 17.52 16.63 19.62
N SER A 119 17.33 16.93 20.90
CA SER A 119 18.41 17.12 21.89
C SER A 119 18.27 16.21 23.11
N LEU A 120 19.33 15.95 23.87
CA LEU A 120 19.22 15.20 25.13
C LEU A 120 18.47 16.05 26.18
N PRO A 121 17.45 15.53 26.90
CA PRO A 121 16.90 16.22 28.06
C PRO A 121 17.91 16.30 29.21
N PRO A 122 17.90 17.37 30.02
CA PRO A 122 18.48 17.33 31.35
C PRO A 122 17.97 16.10 32.14
N PRO A 123 18.78 15.46 33.00
CA PRO A 123 18.37 14.26 33.73
C PRO A 123 17.06 14.41 34.52
N GLU A 124 16.83 15.58 35.11
CA GLU A 124 15.61 15.95 35.83
C GLU A 124 14.35 16.05 34.95
N GLU A 125 14.52 16.25 33.64
CA GLU A 125 13.47 16.39 32.64
C GLU A 125 13.30 15.14 31.77
N ALA A 126 14.11 14.09 32.00
CA ALA A 126 14.13 12.88 31.16
C ALA A 126 12.75 12.19 31.04
N PHE A 127 11.91 12.33 32.06
CA PHE A 127 10.57 11.74 32.13
C PHE A 127 9.43 12.78 32.06
N THR A 128 9.72 14.06 31.84
CA THR A 128 8.70 15.10 31.63
C THR A 128 8.27 15.13 30.16
N ASN A 129 7.31 16.00 29.82
CA ASN A 129 6.89 16.20 28.43
C ASN A 129 7.72 17.24 27.68
N ASP A 130 8.60 17.96 28.37
CA ASP A 130 9.25 19.14 27.82
C ASP A 130 10.27 18.77 26.73
N GLY A 131 10.11 19.38 25.56
CA GLY A 131 10.95 19.13 24.39
C GLY A 131 10.72 17.80 23.67
N TRP A 132 9.80 16.96 24.17
CA TRP A 132 9.41 15.71 23.49
C TRP A 132 8.25 15.93 22.54
N SER A 133 8.21 15.13 21.45
CA SER A 133 7.00 14.99 20.65
C SER A 133 5.85 14.39 21.47
N ALA A 134 4.64 14.48 20.94
CA ALA A 134 3.54 13.65 21.41
C ALA A 134 3.90 12.15 21.30
N TRP A 135 3.31 11.35 22.17
CA TRP A 135 3.40 9.90 22.11
C TRP A 135 2.66 9.38 20.87
N VAL A 136 3.31 8.49 20.12
CA VAL A 136 2.77 7.81 18.95
C VAL A 136 2.69 6.32 19.23
N VAL A 137 1.52 5.72 18.99
CA VAL A 137 1.26 4.31 19.26
C VAL A 137 2.00 3.43 18.25
N LEU A 138 2.61 2.35 18.73
CA LEU A 138 3.14 1.25 17.92
C LEU A 138 2.07 0.16 17.79
N ASN A 139 1.36 0.12 16.66
CA ASN A 139 0.33 -0.88 16.40
C ASN A 139 0.84 -1.97 15.45
N SER A 140 0.87 -3.22 15.92
CA SER A 140 1.32 -4.35 15.09
C SER A 140 0.36 -4.75 13.98
N GLY A 141 -0.95 -4.53 14.16
CA GLY A 141 -1.98 -5.13 13.32
C GLY A 141 -1.75 -6.64 13.13
N ASP A 142 -1.77 -7.08 11.88
CA ASP A 142 -1.44 -8.44 11.46
C ASP A 142 0.00 -8.61 10.94
N ALA A 143 0.84 -7.57 11.03
CA ALA A 143 2.23 -7.63 10.58
C ALA A 143 3.13 -8.40 11.55
N ARG A 144 4.07 -9.18 10.99
CA ARG A 144 5.07 -9.97 11.73
C ARG A 144 6.44 -9.88 11.09
N SER A 145 7.49 -9.97 11.90
CA SER A 145 8.87 -10.06 11.43
C SER A 145 9.18 -11.47 10.89
N LEU A 146 10.02 -11.55 9.86
CA LEU A 146 10.59 -12.81 9.34
C LEU A 146 12.03 -13.02 9.72
N ARG A 147 12.72 -11.95 10.09
CA ARG A 147 14.05 -12.07 10.70
C ARG A 147 13.96 -12.61 12.12
N GLU A 148 12.87 -12.28 12.79
CA GLU A 148 12.52 -12.81 14.09
C GLU A 148 11.15 -13.49 14.00
N ASP A 149 11.17 -14.79 13.70
CA ASP A 149 9.96 -15.54 13.38
C ASP A 149 8.89 -15.42 14.47
N GLY A 150 7.69 -15.01 14.06
CA GLY A 150 6.52 -14.81 14.91
C GLY A 150 6.51 -13.53 15.75
N ALA A 151 7.60 -12.74 15.78
CA ALA A 151 7.62 -11.50 16.56
C ALA A 151 6.62 -10.48 16.00
N PHE A 152 5.97 -9.75 16.91
CA PHE A 152 5.12 -8.62 16.56
C PHE A 152 5.98 -7.54 15.90
N ALA A 153 5.40 -6.85 14.93
CA ALA A 153 6.05 -5.73 14.29
C ALA A 153 5.00 -4.72 13.83
N ILE A 154 5.33 -3.43 13.84
CA ILE A 154 4.54 -2.47 13.08
C ILE A 154 4.72 -2.76 11.58
N ALA A 155 3.65 -2.65 10.78
CA ALA A 155 3.73 -2.85 9.33
C ALA A 155 4.49 -1.70 8.62
N ASP A 156 4.30 -0.49 9.15
CA ASP A 156 4.80 0.77 8.61
C ASP A 156 5.84 1.41 9.51
N VAL A 157 6.43 2.51 9.06
CA VAL A 157 7.36 3.30 9.88
C VAL A 157 6.61 4.47 10.54
N ILE A 158 7.05 4.88 11.72
CA ILE A 158 6.61 6.15 12.32
C ILE A 158 7.56 7.25 11.88
N GLU A 159 7.03 8.30 11.26
CA GLU A 159 7.79 9.47 10.81
C GLU A 159 8.14 10.39 12.00
N PHE A 160 9.33 10.96 11.95
CA PHE A 160 9.83 11.97 12.88
C PHE A 160 10.50 13.11 12.12
N PRO A 161 10.58 14.33 12.69
CA PRO A 161 11.40 15.40 12.13
C PRO A 161 12.83 14.94 11.85
N PRO A 162 13.47 15.32 10.72
CA PRO A 162 14.78 14.81 10.32
C PRO A 162 15.95 15.06 11.30
N ASP A 163 15.80 16.00 12.22
CA ASP A 163 16.78 16.34 13.26
C ASP A 163 16.60 15.51 14.55
N THR A 164 15.62 14.60 14.59
CA THR A 164 15.35 13.74 15.75
C THR A 164 16.56 12.85 16.02
N SER A 165 17.08 12.91 17.25
CA SER A 165 18.31 12.22 17.67
C SER A 165 18.13 11.40 18.95
N TYR A 166 16.97 11.50 19.60
CA TYR A 166 16.65 10.75 20.81
C TYR A 166 15.24 10.17 20.72
N LEU A 167 15.07 8.96 21.24
CA LEU A 167 13.77 8.31 21.43
C LEU A 167 13.46 8.05 22.89
N GLN A 168 12.19 7.86 23.19
CA GLN A 168 11.74 7.23 24.42
C GLN A 168 10.60 6.27 24.13
N LEU A 169 10.64 5.12 24.79
CA LEU A 169 9.59 4.11 24.76
C LEU A 169 8.72 4.24 26.02
N ARG A 170 7.41 4.10 25.86
CA ARG A 170 6.49 3.82 26.94
C ARG A 170 5.75 2.53 26.65
N VAL A 171 5.60 1.68 27.67
CA VAL A 171 4.83 0.46 27.60
C VAL A 171 3.80 0.49 28.72
N ARG A 172 2.53 0.27 28.38
CA ARG A 172 1.42 0.16 29.34
C ARG A 172 0.92 -1.28 29.34
N PHE A 173 0.87 -1.85 30.53
CA PHE A 173 0.40 -3.20 30.82
C PHE A 173 -0.98 -3.08 31.45
N ILE A 174 -1.96 -3.79 30.91
CA ILE A 174 -3.34 -3.76 31.37
C ILE A 174 -3.84 -5.21 31.47
N SER A 175 -4.56 -5.54 32.53
CA SER A 175 -5.18 -6.85 32.74
C SER A 175 -6.55 -6.69 33.38
N GLU A 176 -7.53 -7.49 32.96
CA GLU A 176 -8.84 -7.56 33.65
C GLU A 176 -8.78 -8.43 34.94
N SER A 177 -7.65 -9.09 35.20
CA SER A 177 -7.47 -10.00 36.33
C SER A 177 -6.07 -9.91 36.94
N VAL A 178 -5.98 -9.89 38.27
CA VAL A 178 -4.69 -9.95 39.01
C VAL A 178 -3.94 -11.29 38.83
N LEU A 179 -4.59 -12.30 38.24
CA LEU A 179 -3.99 -13.62 37.98
C LEU A 179 -3.35 -13.73 36.58
N ALA A 180 -3.49 -12.69 35.75
CA ALA A 180 -2.95 -12.63 34.40
C ALA A 180 -2.10 -11.38 34.23
N SER A 181 -0.99 -11.51 33.50
CA SER A 181 -0.15 -10.37 33.14
C SER A 181 0.29 -10.51 31.70
N PRO A 182 0.21 -9.44 30.88
CA PRO A 182 1.00 -9.40 29.68
C PRO A 182 2.49 -9.38 30.05
N VAL A 183 3.33 -10.01 29.25
CA VAL A 183 4.78 -10.06 29.43
C VAL A 183 5.43 -9.49 28.17
N LEU A 184 6.31 -8.52 28.32
CA LEU A 184 7.17 -8.03 27.23
C LEU A 184 8.57 -8.62 27.44
N ASN A 185 8.99 -9.54 26.54
CA ASN A 185 10.29 -10.19 26.64
C ASN A 185 11.39 -9.30 26.05
N ASN A 186 11.16 -8.73 24.87
CA ASN A 186 12.11 -7.84 24.22
C ASN A 186 11.39 -6.83 23.33
N ILE A 187 12.08 -5.74 23.01
CA ILE A 187 11.71 -4.83 21.93
C ILE A 187 12.96 -4.28 21.27
N THR A 188 12.94 -4.27 19.94
CA THR A 188 13.92 -3.60 19.09
C THR A 188 13.27 -2.42 18.40
N LEU A 189 13.79 -1.21 18.63
CA LEU A 189 13.43 0.01 17.91
C LEU A 189 14.52 0.30 16.87
N SER A 190 14.20 0.08 15.60
CA SER A 190 15.09 0.46 14.49
C SER A 190 14.87 1.91 14.12
N TYR A 191 15.92 2.69 13.93
CA TYR A 191 15.84 4.08 13.48
C TYR A 191 16.56 4.24 12.15
N LEU A 192 15.94 5.00 11.26
CA LEU A 192 16.33 5.10 9.86
C LEU A 192 16.54 6.56 9.46
N ASN A 193 17.67 6.81 8.80
CA ASN A 193 17.86 8.03 8.04
C ASN A 193 17.81 7.70 6.54
N THR A 194 16.76 8.20 5.88
CA THR A 194 16.47 7.99 4.46
C THR A 194 16.22 9.30 3.71
N ILE A 195 16.63 10.43 4.30
CA ILE A 195 16.45 11.76 3.68
C ILE A 195 17.33 11.92 2.44
N ALA A 196 18.49 11.27 2.40
CA ALA A 196 19.33 11.30 1.22
C ALA A 196 18.59 10.73 0.01
N GLY A 197 18.77 11.36 -1.15
CA GLY A 197 18.11 10.98 -2.40
C GLY A 197 17.49 12.17 -3.11
N PRO A 198 16.74 11.94 -4.20
CA PRO A 198 16.06 13.01 -4.90
C PRO A 198 15.06 13.68 -3.95
N PRO A 199 15.12 15.02 -3.79
CA PRO A 199 14.33 15.73 -2.78
C PRO A 199 12.89 16.04 -3.24
N THR A 200 12.58 15.92 -4.54
CA THR A 200 11.28 16.39 -5.06
C THR A 200 10.60 15.43 -6.01
N THR A 201 9.39 15.01 -5.64
CA THR A 201 8.49 14.24 -6.50
C THR A 201 8.07 14.96 -7.79
N PRO A 202 7.72 16.27 -7.78
CA PRO A 202 7.17 16.94 -8.96
C PRO A 202 8.06 16.89 -10.22
N SER A 203 9.36 16.72 -10.05
CA SER A 203 10.33 16.67 -11.14
C SER A 203 10.50 15.26 -11.75
N LEU A 204 9.97 14.21 -11.11
CA LEU A 204 10.15 12.84 -11.56
C LEU A 204 9.23 12.51 -12.74
N PRO A 205 9.76 11.85 -13.79
CA PRO A 205 8.94 11.45 -14.92
C PRO A 205 7.87 10.45 -14.49
N ARG A 206 6.68 10.60 -15.07
CA ARG A 206 5.55 9.71 -14.83
C ARG A 206 5.26 8.90 -16.07
N VAL A 207 5.03 7.60 -15.89
CA VAL A 207 4.72 6.68 -16.97
C VAL A 207 3.38 5.99 -16.70
N PRO A 208 2.64 5.56 -17.73
CA PRO A 208 1.45 4.76 -17.53
C PRO A 208 1.76 3.47 -16.76
N ALA A 209 0.91 3.14 -15.78
CA ALA A 209 0.97 1.86 -15.10
C ALA A 209 0.87 0.70 -16.10
N SER A 210 1.74 -0.30 -15.95
CA SER A 210 1.80 -1.44 -16.87
C SER A 210 0.88 -2.58 -16.42
N THR A 211 0.30 -3.26 -17.39
CA THR A 211 -0.55 -4.45 -17.22
C THR A 211 -0.45 -5.30 -18.48
N ALA A 212 -0.58 -6.62 -18.34
CA ALA A 212 -0.69 -7.52 -19.49
C ALA A 212 -2.08 -7.44 -20.18
N ASN A 213 -3.06 -6.84 -19.51
CA ASN A 213 -4.46 -6.81 -19.95
C ASN A 213 -4.84 -5.45 -20.52
N THR A 214 -5.46 -5.43 -21.69
CA THR A 214 -5.98 -4.21 -22.32
C THR A 214 -7.19 -3.67 -21.55
N THR A 215 -7.17 -2.39 -21.21
CA THR A 215 -8.28 -1.69 -20.53
C THR A 215 -8.84 -0.56 -21.38
N LEU A 216 -10.13 -0.24 -21.18
CA LEU A 216 -10.74 0.96 -21.77
C LEU A 216 -10.59 2.18 -20.84
N THR A 217 -10.44 1.96 -19.54
CA THR A 217 -9.96 2.99 -18.60
C THR A 217 -8.47 3.21 -18.84
N ALA A 218 -8.09 4.47 -19.04
CA ALA A 218 -6.68 4.85 -19.19
C ALA A 218 -5.88 4.46 -17.94
N ALA A 219 -4.72 3.84 -18.15
CA ALA A 219 -3.80 3.52 -17.07
C ALA A 219 -3.39 4.81 -16.34
N PRO A 220 -3.40 4.83 -15.01
CA PRO A 220 -2.92 5.97 -14.25
C PRO A 220 -1.42 6.17 -14.49
N LEU A 221 -0.98 7.42 -14.49
CA LEU A 221 0.44 7.75 -14.55
C LEU A 221 1.05 7.58 -13.16
N LEU A 222 2.19 6.90 -13.07
CA LEU A 222 2.90 6.67 -11.82
C LEU A 222 4.38 7.06 -11.93
N VAL A 223 4.98 7.36 -10.79
CA VAL A 223 6.43 7.44 -10.61
C VAL A 223 6.95 6.03 -10.38
N GLN A 224 7.78 5.55 -11.31
CA GLN A 224 8.37 4.21 -11.22
C GLN A 224 9.29 4.09 -10.02
N ARG A 225 9.34 2.90 -9.45
CA ARG A 225 10.14 2.64 -8.26
C ARG A 225 11.62 2.96 -8.44
N SER A 226 12.17 2.61 -9.60
CA SER A 226 13.58 2.84 -9.95
C SER A 226 14.03 4.29 -9.82
N LEU A 227 13.10 5.26 -9.84
CA LEU A 227 13.41 6.68 -9.72
C LEU A 227 13.58 7.15 -8.27
N TRP A 228 13.06 6.42 -7.29
CA TRP A 228 13.09 6.82 -5.89
C TRP A 228 13.65 5.76 -4.94
N ASN A 229 13.73 4.50 -5.39
CA ASN A 229 14.37 3.41 -4.68
C ASN A 229 14.90 2.37 -5.66
N ALA A 230 16.22 2.21 -5.71
CA ALA A 230 16.86 1.23 -6.58
C ALA A 230 16.33 -0.19 -6.32
N ARG A 231 16.16 -0.96 -7.40
CA ARG A 231 15.68 -2.34 -7.32
C ARG A 231 16.71 -3.20 -6.59
N ARG A 232 16.25 -4.04 -5.66
CA ARG A 232 17.06 -5.15 -5.14
C ARG A 232 17.23 -6.18 -6.26
N GLU A 233 18.48 -6.41 -6.70
CA GLU A 233 18.78 -7.42 -7.71
C GLU A 233 18.31 -8.80 -7.24
N GLY A 234 17.78 -9.61 -8.17
CA GLY A 234 17.40 -11.00 -7.91
C GLY A 234 16.03 -11.24 -7.24
N ALA A 235 15.31 -10.21 -6.80
CA ALA A 235 13.95 -10.39 -6.28
C ALA A 235 12.98 -10.81 -7.40
N ILE A 236 12.47 -12.04 -7.33
CA ILE A 236 11.44 -12.58 -8.21
C ILE A 236 10.16 -12.73 -7.37
N PRO A 237 9.12 -11.92 -7.63
CA PRO A 237 7.90 -11.99 -6.84
C PRO A 237 7.14 -13.27 -7.16
N THR A 238 6.68 -13.95 -6.12
CA THR A 238 5.64 -14.97 -6.25
C THR A 238 4.40 -14.32 -6.86
N ARG A 239 3.78 -14.96 -7.87
CA ARG A 239 2.63 -14.40 -8.57
C ARG A 239 1.32 -15.09 -8.21
N ALA A 240 0.27 -14.30 -8.08
CA ALA A 240 -1.11 -14.76 -7.95
C ALA A 240 -2.05 -13.85 -8.75
N THR A 241 -3.18 -14.40 -9.21
CA THR A 241 -4.25 -13.60 -9.82
C THR A 241 -4.95 -12.81 -8.71
N PRO A 242 -4.98 -11.47 -8.77
CA PRO A 242 -5.69 -10.69 -7.77
C PRO A 242 -7.19 -10.95 -7.85
N ARG A 243 -7.85 -11.02 -6.69
CA ARG A 243 -9.28 -11.28 -6.50
C ARG A 243 -10.00 -10.13 -5.81
N GLY A 244 -9.26 -9.22 -5.21
CA GLY A 244 -9.75 -8.00 -4.61
C GLY A 244 -8.66 -6.93 -4.52
N ILE A 245 -9.02 -5.82 -3.90
CA ILE A 245 -8.16 -4.68 -3.59
C ILE A 245 -8.32 -4.39 -2.10
N ILE A 246 -7.20 -4.33 -1.38
CA ILE A 246 -7.16 -3.89 0.02
C ILE A 246 -6.65 -2.46 0.04
N LEU A 247 -7.47 -1.56 0.58
CA LEU A 247 -7.12 -0.17 0.83
C LEU A 247 -6.44 -0.06 2.20
N HIS A 248 -5.26 0.55 2.20
CA HIS A 248 -4.46 0.88 3.37
C HIS A 248 -4.35 2.39 3.53
N GLU A 249 -4.02 2.84 4.74
CA GLU A 249 -3.66 4.23 5.01
C GLU A 249 -2.34 4.30 5.79
N LEU A 250 -1.39 5.11 5.31
CA LEU A 250 -0.16 5.41 6.03
C LEU A 250 -0.37 6.71 6.80
N ASP A 251 -0.44 6.59 8.14
CA ASP A 251 -0.65 7.74 9.01
C ASP A 251 0.63 8.58 9.13
N VAL A 252 0.57 9.81 8.62
CA VAL A 252 1.67 10.78 8.63
C VAL A 252 1.27 12.01 9.43
N THR A 253 1.39 11.91 10.75
CA THR A 253 0.90 12.94 11.69
C THR A 253 1.83 14.14 11.85
N THR A 254 3.12 14.00 11.54
CA THR A 254 4.14 15.05 11.70
C THR A 254 4.22 16.03 10.53
N GLY A 255 3.33 15.88 9.53
CA GLY A 255 3.41 16.60 8.26
C GLY A 255 4.43 15.94 7.34
N LEU A 256 3.96 15.47 6.19
CA LEU A 256 4.81 14.83 5.20
C LEU A 256 5.79 15.85 4.63
N THR A 257 7.04 15.81 5.10
CA THR A 257 8.07 16.76 4.63
C THR A 257 8.59 16.33 3.27
N GLU A 258 8.85 15.03 3.10
CA GLU A 258 9.31 14.44 1.85
C GLU A 258 8.73 13.02 1.64
N THR A 259 7.76 12.89 0.71
CA THR A 259 7.17 11.58 0.35
C THR A 259 8.23 10.53 0.04
N LEU A 260 9.25 10.90 -0.73
CA LEU A 260 10.26 9.93 -1.18
C LEU A 260 11.12 9.42 -0.03
N ALA A 261 11.40 10.24 0.98
CA ALA A 261 12.12 9.81 2.18
C ALA A 261 11.31 8.79 2.98
N LEU A 262 10.01 9.02 3.16
CA LEU A 262 9.09 8.07 3.79
C LEU A 262 9.03 6.74 3.01
N LEU A 263 8.87 6.79 1.69
CA LEU A 263 8.82 5.57 0.87
C LEU A 263 10.12 4.76 0.94
N ARG A 264 11.28 5.44 0.98
CA ARG A 264 12.58 4.80 1.21
C ARG A 264 12.68 4.20 2.59
N ALA A 265 12.24 4.89 3.64
CA ALA A 265 12.23 4.37 5.02
C ALA A 265 11.35 3.11 5.11
N LEU A 266 10.12 3.19 4.61
CA LEU A 266 9.17 2.09 4.59
C LEU A 266 9.74 0.87 3.87
N THR A 267 10.35 1.06 2.69
CA THR A 267 10.94 -0.06 1.95
C THR A 267 12.12 -0.67 2.70
N THR A 268 12.99 0.18 3.25
CA THR A 268 14.18 -0.25 3.99
C THR A 268 13.76 -1.02 5.24
N TYR A 269 12.80 -0.52 6.00
CA TYR A 269 12.25 -1.20 7.16
C TYR A 269 11.64 -2.57 6.80
N GLN A 270 10.71 -2.62 5.84
CA GLN A 270 10.05 -3.88 5.49
C GLN A 270 11.04 -4.93 4.94
N THR A 271 12.06 -4.53 4.17
CA THR A 271 12.99 -5.48 3.56
C THR A 271 14.23 -5.80 4.41
N GLU A 272 14.82 -4.79 5.07
CA GLU A 272 16.05 -4.94 5.83
C GLU A 272 15.82 -5.17 7.32
N VAL A 273 14.71 -4.72 7.90
CA VAL A 273 14.41 -4.96 9.33
C VAL A 273 13.46 -6.16 9.47
N LEU A 274 12.32 -6.13 8.78
CA LEU A 274 11.34 -7.24 8.86
C LEU A 274 11.73 -8.45 8.03
N GLY A 275 12.62 -8.29 7.05
CA GLY A 275 13.05 -9.38 6.16
C GLY A 275 12.02 -9.76 5.11
N TRP A 276 10.99 -8.94 4.87
CA TRP A 276 10.02 -9.18 3.81
C TRP A 276 10.71 -9.12 2.44
N GLU A 277 10.12 -9.83 1.47
CA GLU A 277 10.68 -9.89 0.11
C GLU A 277 10.72 -8.52 -0.57
N ASP A 278 9.70 -7.71 -0.28
CA ASP A 278 9.52 -6.38 -0.83
C ASP A 278 8.44 -5.62 -0.05
N LEU A 279 8.16 -4.37 -0.45
CA LEU A 279 7.00 -3.62 0.01
C LEU A 279 5.71 -4.44 -0.02
N ALA A 280 4.90 -4.25 1.01
CA ALA A 280 3.54 -4.78 1.10
C ALA A 280 2.58 -4.11 0.12
N TYR A 281 2.83 -2.86 -0.25
CA TYR A 281 1.93 -2.04 -1.05
C TYR A 281 2.32 -2.08 -2.52
N HIS A 282 1.38 -2.38 -3.40
CA HIS A 282 1.59 -2.33 -4.84
C HIS A 282 1.65 -0.90 -5.36
N TYR A 283 0.82 -0.04 -4.76
CA TYR A 283 0.69 1.35 -5.12
C TYR A 283 0.56 2.20 -3.88
N LEU A 284 1.21 3.37 -3.89
CA LEU A 284 1.08 4.37 -2.85
C LEU A 284 0.66 5.70 -3.46
N ILE A 285 -0.22 6.44 -2.78
CA ILE A 285 -0.73 7.73 -3.25
C ILE A 285 -0.43 8.79 -2.19
N ASP A 286 0.29 9.84 -2.56
CA ASP A 286 0.57 10.96 -1.64
C ASP A 286 -0.53 12.03 -1.62
N PRO A 287 -0.50 12.98 -0.66
CA PRO A 287 -1.47 14.06 -0.60
C PRO A 287 -1.50 14.97 -1.84
N ALA A 288 -0.45 14.98 -2.67
CA ALA A 288 -0.44 15.72 -3.93
C ALA A 288 -1.08 14.93 -5.10
N GLY A 289 -1.60 13.72 -4.84
CA GLY A 289 -2.15 12.83 -5.86
C GLY A 289 -1.09 12.14 -6.72
N THR A 290 0.17 12.13 -6.29
CA THR A 290 1.18 11.35 -7.01
C THR A 290 1.03 9.87 -6.69
N LEU A 291 0.90 9.07 -7.75
CA LEU A 291 0.91 7.61 -7.66
C LEU A 291 2.35 7.09 -7.77
N TYR A 292 2.75 6.22 -6.86
CA TYR A 292 4.05 5.56 -6.86
C TYR A 292 3.87 4.06 -7.07
N GLU A 293 4.75 3.47 -7.89
CA GLU A 293 4.90 2.01 -7.97
C GLU A 293 5.63 1.51 -6.71
N GLY A 294 4.97 0.69 -5.89
CA GLY A 294 5.55 0.07 -4.70
C GLY A 294 6.16 -1.30 -5.00
N ARG A 295 5.44 -2.37 -4.66
CA ARG A 295 5.85 -3.77 -4.82
C ARG A 295 6.18 -4.10 -6.28
N LEU A 296 7.37 -4.65 -6.49
CA LEU A 296 7.84 -5.06 -7.81
C LEU A 296 7.03 -6.25 -8.34
N GLY A 297 6.73 -6.22 -9.63
CA GLY A 297 5.89 -7.24 -10.30
C GLY A 297 4.44 -6.81 -10.50
N GLY A 298 4.07 -5.60 -10.05
CA GLY A 298 2.77 -5.02 -10.27
C GLY A 298 1.64 -5.81 -9.61
N PRO A 299 0.38 -5.65 -10.02
CA PRO A 299 -0.80 -6.16 -9.31
C PRO A 299 -0.90 -7.68 -9.15
N THR A 300 -0.01 -8.45 -9.79
CA THR A 300 0.05 -9.91 -9.67
C THR A 300 1.08 -10.39 -8.64
N ALA A 301 1.87 -9.48 -8.05
CA ALA A 301 2.88 -9.83 -7.06
C ALA A 301 2.22 -10.15 -5.71
N PHE A 302 2.19 -11.43 -5.33
CA PHE A 302 1.48 -11.88 -4.14
C PHE A 302 2.07 -11.29 -2.84
N VAL A 303 1.20 -10.91 -1.91
CA VAL A 303 1.56 -10.40 -0.57
C VAL A 303 1.01 -11.38 0.48
N PRO A 304 1.80 -12.38 0.93
CA PRO A 304 1.29 -13.43 1.80
C PRO A 304 1.02 -13.00 3.25
N ARG A 305 1.52 -11.84 3.69
CA ARG A 305 1.76 -11.53 5.11
C ARG A 305 0.87 -10.43 5.67
N LEU A 306 -0.09 -9.96 4.89
CA LEU A 306 -1.09 -8.97 5.29
C LEU A 306 -2.46 -9.43 4.82
N ALA A 307 -3.51 -8.84 5.41
CA ALA A 307 -4.90 -9.12 5.06
C ALA A 307 -5.25 -10.62 5.12
N ALA A 308 -4.62 -11.35 6.04
CA ALA A 308 -4.70 -12.81 6.18
C ALA A 308 -4.42 -13.60 4.88
N GLY A 309 -3.47 -13.13 4.06
CA GLY A 309 -3.00 -13.85 2.87
C GLY A 309 -3.97 -13.78 1.69
N ASP A 310 -4.83 -12.75 1.61
CA ASP A 310 -5.67 -12.53 0.43
C ASP A 310 -4.82 -12.38 -0.83
N THR A 311 -5.26 -12.98 -1.92
CA THR A 311 -4.68 -12.68 -3.24
C THR A 311 -5.28 -11.35 -3.71
N ALA A 312 -4.78 -10.23 -3.20
CA ALA A 312 -5.32 -8.90 -3.47
C ALA A 312 -4.25 -7.89 -3.88
N VAL A 313 -4.70 -6.80 -4.52
CA VAL A 313 -3.86 -5.62 -4.77
C VAL A 313 -3.92 -4.71 -3.55
N HIS A 314 -2.78 -4.41 -2.97
CA HIS A 314 -2.66 -3.52 -1.81
C HIS A 314 -2.38 -2.09 -2.29
N VAL A 315 -3.25 -1.15 -1.96
CA VAL A 315 -3.13 0.27 -2.30
C VAL A 315 -3.09 1.07 -1.01
N ALA A 316 -2.03 1.83 -0.78
CA ALA A 316 -1.90 2.70 0.40
C ALA A 316 -2.12 4.17 0.03
N VAL A 317 -2.90 4.88 0.84
CA VAL A 317 -3.03 6.34 0.76
C VAL A 317 -2.24 6.95 1.92
N ILE A 318 -1.33 7.87 1.62
CA ILE A 318 -0.56 8.59 2.63
C ILE A 318 -1.40 9.79 3.06
N ASN A 319 -1.89 9.76 4.30
CA ASN A 319 -2.84 10.74 4.81
C ASN A 319 -2.85 10.67 6.35
N PRO A 320 -2.96 11.81 7.05
CA PRO A 320 -3.21 11.77 8.50
C PRO A 320 -4.52 11.03 8.81
N SER A 321 -4.48 10.08 9.74
CA SER A 321 -5.56 9.10 9.99
C SER A 321 -6.93 9.70 10.34
N GLU A 322 -6.95 10.89 10.97
CA GLU A 322 -8.17 11.63 11.31
C GLU A 322 -8.58 12.67 10.26
N GLN A 323 -8.02 12.60 9.04
CA GLN A 323 -8.35 13.49 7.94
C GLN A 323 -8.95 12.72 6.75
N THR A 324 -9.71 13.43 5.93
CA THR A 324 -10.13 12.88 4.62
C THR A 324 -8.97 13.05 3.64
N PRO A 325 -8.65 12.05 2.80
CA PRO A 325 -7.63 12.22 1.76
C PRO A 325 -7.90 13.46 0.91
N SER A 326 -6.83 14.13 0.44
CA SER A 326 -6.96 15.32 -0.42
C SER A 326 -7.73 15.01 -1.71
N GLU A 327 -8.33 16.03 -2.34
CA GLU A 327 -9.03 15.85 -3.62
C GLU A 327 -8.14 15.23 -4.71
N ALA A 328 -6.86 15.62 -4.75
CA ALA A 328 -5.89 15.05 -5.70
C ALA A 328 -5.61 13.55 -5.43
N ALA A 329 -5.46 13.16 -4.17
CA ALA A 329 -5.30 11.76 -3.77
C ALA A 329 -6.56 10.94 -4.08
N GLN A 330 -7.73 11.51 -3.80
CA GLN A 330 -9.05 10.94 -4.09
C GLN A 330 -9.25 10.67 -5.60
N GLU A 331 -8.94 11.64 -6.46
CA GLU A 331 -9.06 11.48 -7.92
C GLU A 331 -8.14 10.37 -8.44
N THR A 332 -6.91 10.33 -7.95
CA THR A 332 -5.91 9.32 -8.30
C THR A 332 -6.34 7.93 -7.84
N LEU A 333 -6.87 7.81 -6.61
CA LEU A 333 -7.42 6.57 -6.07
C LEU A 333 -8.58 6.07 -6.93
N VAL A 334 -9.54 6.94 -7.26
CA VAL A 334 -10.68 6.58 -8.13
C VAL A 334 -10.22 6.11 -9.52
N GLN A 335 -9.22 6.77 -10.10
CA GLN A 335 -8.66 6.36 -11.39
C GLN A 335 -7.99 4.99 -11.31
N LEU A 336 -7.16 4.78 -10.28
CA LEU A 336 -6.44 3.53 -10.05
C LEU A 336 -7.41 2.36 -9.82
N LEU A 337 -8.39 2.52 -8.94
CA LEU A 337 -9.37 1.47 -8.63
C LEU A 337 -10.22 1.09 -9.85
N ALA A 338 -10.62 2.07 -10.68
CA ALA A 338 -11.36 1.79 -11.90
C ALA A 338 -10.50 1.04 -12.95
N TRP A 339 -9.23 1.44 -13.10
CA TRP A 339 -8.29 0.78 -14.01
C TRP A 339 -7.97 -0.64 -13.55
N LEU A 340 -7.65 -0.85 -12.27
CA LEU A 340 -7.42 -2.19 -11.68
C LEU A 340 -8.65 -3.07 -11.84
N GLY A 341 -9.84 -2.53 -11.59
CA GLY A 341 -11.10 -3.21 -11.78
C GLY A 341 -11.23 -3.79 -13.20
N GLN A 342 -10.97 -2.99 -14.23
CA GLN A 342 -11.02 -3.47 -15.60
C GLN A 342 -9.87 -4.41 -15.96
N ALA A 343 -8.64 -4.06 -15.57
CA ALA A 343 -7.45 -4.83 -15.89
C ALA A 343 -7.53 -6.25 -15.34
N TYR A 344 -8.15 -6.46 -14.19
CA TYR A 344 -8.18 -7.76 -13.51
C TYR A 344 -9.60 -8.30 -13.29
N GLN A 345 -10.60 -7.71 -13.95
CA GLN A 345 -12.02 -8.11 -13.85
C GLN A 345 -12.54 -8.10 -12.39
N LEU A 346 -11.99 -7.20 -11.57
CA LEU A 346 -12.42 -7.01 -10.20
C LEU A 346 -13.64 -6.10 -10.23
N ASN A 347 -14.82 -6.63 -9.90
CA ASN A 347 -15.99 -5.80 -9.66
C ASN A 347 -15.80 -5.08 -8.32
N PRO A 348 -15.55 -3.76 -8.25
CA PRO A 348 -15.25 -3.09 -6.98
C PRO A 348 -16.43 -3.07 -6.01
N LEU A 349 -17.62 -3.47 -6.46
CA LEU A 349 -18.83 -3.60 -5.65
C LEU A 349 -19.22 -5.06 -5.38
N GLY A 350 -18.43 -6.00 -5.88
CA GLY A 350 -18.64 -7.43 -5.72
C GLY A 350 -17.97 -8.00 -4.48
N GLU A 351 -18.00 -9.32 -4.42
CA GLU A 351 -17.36 -10.11 -3.37
C GLU A 351 -16.56 -11.27 -3.98
N HIS A 352 -15.57 -11.75 -3.23
CA HIS A 352 -14.83 -12.97 -3.53
C HIS A 352 -14.66 -13.82 -2.28
N GLN A 353 -14.44 -15.12 -2.47
CA GLN A 353 -14.20 -16.05 -1.36
C GLN A 353 -12.71 -16.15 -1.05
N VAL A 354 -12.33 -16.10 0.21
CA VAL A 354 -10.97 -16.36 0.70
C VAL A 354 -10.99 -17.54 1.68
N VAL A 355 -9.86 -18.20 1.87
CA VAL A 355 -9.67 -19.18 2.95
C VAL A 355 -8.77 -18.54 3.99
N VAL A 356 -9.29 -18.36 5.20
CA VAL A 356 -8.57 -17.81 6.36
C VAL A 356 -8.63 -18.85 7.46
N GLU A 357 -7.47 -19.33 7.91
CA GLU A 357 -7.37 -20.34 8.99
C GLU A 357 -8.23 -21.59 8.74
N GLY A 358 -8.34 -22.00 7.47
CA GLY A 358 -9.14 -23.17 7.05
C GLY A 358 -10.64 -22.90 6.88
N ALA A 359 -11.13 -21.71 7.21
CA ALA A 359 -12.51 -21.31 6.99
C ALA A 359 -12.68 -20.50 5.70
N VAL A 360 -13.73 -20.80 4.94
CA VAL A 360 -14.12 -20.00 3.77
C VAL A 360 -14.87 -18.76 4.24
N GLN A 361 -14.41 -17.58 3.82
CA GLN A 361 -15.03 -16.29 4.15
C GLN A 361 -15.34 -15.51 2.87
N SER A 362 -16.51 -14.84 2.84
CA SER A 362 -16.82 -13.87 1.79
C SER A 362 -16.19 -12.52 2.13
N ARG A 363 -15.49 -11.90 1.18
CA ARG A 363 -14.88 -10.58 1.30
C ARG A 363 -15.35 -9.67 0.18
N LEU A 364 -15.49 -8.38 0.49
CA LEU A 364 -15.69 -7.37 -0.55
C LEU A 364 -14.45 -7.34 -1.47
N SER A 365 -14.69 -7.21 -2.77
CA SER A 365 -13.59 -7.03 -3.74
C SER A 365 -12.83 -5.71 -3.56
N LEU A 366 -13.40 -4.76 -2.81
CA LEU A 366 -12.72 -3.58 -2.31
C LEU A 366 -13.00 -3.46 -0.81
N ALA A 367 -11.98 -3.66 0.02
CA ALA A 367 -12.09 -3.65 1.47
C ALA A 367 -11.01 -2.77 2.09
N GLY A 368 -11.30 -2.18 3.26
CA GLY A 368 -10.28 -1.59 4.11
C GLY A 368 -9.49 -2.69 4.83
N HIS A 369 -8.22 -2.43 5.15
CA HIS A 369 -7.35 -3.36 5.86
C HIS A 369 -7.95 -3.82 7.21
N ASN A 370 -8.45 -2.90 8.04
CA ASN A 370 -9.11 -3.19 9.32
C ASN A 370 -10.41 -3.99 9.20
N GLN A 371 -10.99 -4.09 7.99
CA GLN A 371 -12.17 -4.92 7.75
C GLN A 371 -11.80 -6.39 7.49
N VAL A 372 -10.60 -6.63 6.98
CA VAL A 372 -10.10 -7.99 6.66
C VAL A 372 -9.14 -8.51 7.72
N ALA A 373 -8.52 -7.61 8.48
CA ALA A 373 -7.65 -7.87 9.63
C ALA A 373 -8.06 -6.93 10.78
N PRO A 374 -8.99 -7.34 11.67
CA PRO A 374 -9.56 -6.47 12.71
C PRO A 374 -8.57 -5.84 13.69
N ALA A 375 -7.36 -6.40 13.82
CA ALA A 375 -6.30 -5.82 14.64
C ALA A 375 -5.59 -4.63 13.98
N ALA A 376 -5.70 -4.48 12.65
CA ALA A 376 -5.07 -3.40 11.91
C ALA A 376 -5.79 -2.06 12.19
N PRO A 377 -5.04 -0.95 12.37
CA PRO A 377 -5.65 0.36 12.64
C PRO A 377 -6.20 1.04 11.38
N ASP A 378 -5.68 0.67 10.21
CA ASP A 378 -5.92 1.38 8.95
C ASP A 378 -6.95 0.67 8.06
N PRO A 379 -7.54 1.32 7.06
CA PRO A 379 -7.55 2.76 6.86
C PRO A 379 -8.40 3.44 7.92
N GLY A 380 -8.03 4.68 8.27
CA GLY A 380 -8.76 5.52 9.18
C GLY A 380 -10.20 5.77 8.74
N ARG A 381 -11.05 6.12 9.71
CA ARG A 381 -12.51 6.22 9.54
C ARG A 381 -12.91 7.11 8.36
N LEU A 382 -12.23 8.25 8.18
CA LEU A 382 -12.57 9.21 7.13
C LEU A 382 -12.13 8.77 5.74
N CYS A 383 -10.91 8.21 5.61
CA CYS A 383 -10.44 7.60 4.37
C CYS A 383 -11.36 6.46 3.92
N TRP A 384 -11.72 5.56 4.85
CA TRP A 384 -12.65 4.49 4.54
C TRP A 384 -14.05 4.99 4.16
N SER A 385 -14.58 5.98 4.90
CA SER A 385 -15.88 6.58 4.60
C SER A 385 -15.93 7.19 3.21
N TYR A 386 -14.88 7.90 2.78
CA TYR A 386 -14.76 8.41 1.42
C TYR A 386 -14.84 7.28 0.39
N CYS A 387 -14.03 6.23 0.55
CA CYS A 387 -13.98 5.11 -0.37
C CYS A 387 -15.36 4.42 -0.49
N ARG A 388 -16.00 4.16 0.66
CA ARG A 388 -17.29 3.48 0.74
C ARG A 388 -18.46 4.31 0.21
N ASN A 389 -18.47 5.62 0.43
CA ASN A 389 -19.66 6.44 0.17
C ASN A 389 -19.52 7.29 -1.09
N SER A 390 -18.35 7.91 -1.27
CA SER A 390 -18.14 8.93 -2.31
C SER A 390 -17.45 8.35 -3.56
N ALA A 391 -16.51 7.42 -3.39
CA ALA A 391 -15.74 6.88 -4.51
C ALA A 391 -16.52 5.87 -5.37
N ARG A 392 -17.53 5.16 -4.81
CA ARG A 392 -18.26 4.09 -5.51
C ARG A 392 -18.91 4.53 -6.83
N ALA A 393 -19.57 5.68 -6.85
CA ALA A 393 -20.23 6.17 -8.06
C ALA A 393 -19.24 6.60 -9.16
N PRO A 394 -18.21 7.42 -8.87
CA PRO A 394 -17.10 7.69 -9.78
C PRO A 394 -16.41 6.43 -10.31
N ILE A 395 -16.09 5.46 -9.43
CA ILE A 395 -15.48 4.18 -9.82
C ILE A 395 -16.42 3.45 -10.79
N ARG A 396 -17.70 3.31 -10.46
CA ARG A 396 -18.68 2.65 -11.34
C ARG A 396 -18.81 3.36 -12.68
N ARG A 397 -18.78 4.69 -12.73
CA ARG A 397 -18.83 5.46 -13.99
C ARG A 397 -17.59 5.19 -14.85
N ARG A 398 -16.39 5.21 -14.26
CA ARG A 398 -15.14 4.95 -14.99
C ARG A 398 -15.00 3.49 -15.42
N TYR A 399 -15.32 2.56 -14.51
CA TYR A 399 -15.35 1.12 -14.77
C TYR A 399 -16.42 0.76 -15.81
N GLY A 400 -17.65 1.25 -15.65
CA GLY A 400 -18.80 0.93 -16.50
C GLY A 400 -18.74 1.54 -17.90
N ARG A 401 -18.08 2.69 -18.09
CA ARG A 401 -17.82 3.25 -19.43
C ARG A 401 -16.93 2.34 -20.31
N GLY A 402 -16.24 1.38 -19.71
CA GLY A 402 -15.39 0.42 -20.42
C GLY A 402 -15.73 -1.06 -20.24
N SER A 403 -16.74 -1.41 -19.44
CA SER A 403 -17.19 -2.80 -19.33
C SER A 403 -18.30 -3.06 -20.35
N ILE A 404 -17.96 -3.53 -21.55
CA ILE A 404 -18.96 -4.12 -22.46
C ILE A 404 -19.27 -5.52 -21.90
N SER A 405 -20.52 -5.75 -21.50
CA SER A 405 -20.99 -7.09 -21.10
C SER A 405 -20.71 -8.10 -22.23
N PRO A 406 -20.36 -9.37 -21.96
CA PRO A 406 -20.26 -10.40 -23.00
C PRO A 406 -21.53 -10.50 -23.86
N SER A 407 -22.70 -10.19 -23.29
CA SER A 407 -23.98 -10.13 -24.02
C SER A 407 -24.08 -8.95 -25.00
N ALA A 408 -23.28 -7.91 -24.83
CA ALA A 408 -23.21 -6.73 -25.70
C ALA A 408 -22.10 -6.84 -26.77
N MET A 409 -21.33 -7.93 -26.82
CA MET A 409 -20.44 -8.24 -27.96
C MET A 409 -21.21 -8.83 -29.15
N LEU A 410 -22.36 -9.48 -28.92
CA LEU A 410 -23.14 -10.10 -30.01
C LEU A 410 -23.71 -9.14 -31.06
N PRO A 411 -24.08 -7.87 -30.76
CA PRO A 411 -24.58 -6.96 -31.80
C PRO A 411 -23.46 -6.22 -32.56
N ILE A 412 -22.25 -6.12 -31.99
CA ILE A 412 -21.17 -5.27 -32.55
C ILE A 412 -20.47 -5.99 -33.71
N MET A 413 -20.30 -7.31 -33.67
CA MET A 413 -19.76 -8.08 -34.80
C MET A 413 -20.70 -8.20 -36.00
N CYS A 414 -22.00 -7.91 -35.84
CA CYS A 414 -22.97 -7.95 -36.95
C CYS A 414 -23.11 -6.62 -37.72
N ARG A 415 -22.53 -5.51 -37.22
CA ARG A 415 -22.65 -4.19 -37.86
C ARG A 415 -21.50 -3.79 -38.79
N SER A 416 -20.47 -4.62 -38.92
CA SER A 416 -19.32 -4.37 -39.82
C SER A 416 -19.25 -5.34 -40.99
N LEU A 417 -20.39 -5.65 -41.63
CA LEU A 417 -20.40 -6.33 -42.93
C LEU A 417 -20.48 -5.27 -44.05
N PRO A 418 -19.56 -5.29 -45.04
CA PRO A 418 -19.61 -4.37 -46.16
C PRO A 418 -20.91 -4.51 -46.94
N SER A 419 -21.38 -3.41 -47.53
CA SER A 419 -22.67 -3.25 -48.22
C SER A 419 -22.87 -4.13 -49.46
N SER A 420 -21.94 -5.03 -49.78
CA SER A 420 -21.88 -5.78 -51.04
C SER A 420 -22.37 -7.24 -50.97
N ILE A 421 -23.00 -7.67 -49.87
CA ILE A 421 -23.48 -9.06 -49.75
C ILE A 421 -25.01 -9.14 -49.91
N SER A 422 -25.43 -9.89 -50.93
CA SER A 422 -26.82 -10.20 -51.29
C SER A 422 -27.65 -10.77 -50.11
N ALA A 423 -28.93 -10.39 -50.06
CA ALA A 423 -29.90 -10.71 -49.02
C ALA A 423 -30.03 -12.22 -48.71
N THR A 424 -29.68 -13.08 -49.68
CA THR A 424 -29.77 -14.53 -49.55
C THR A 424 -28.68 -15.13 -48.65
N ALA A 425 -27.51 -14.50 -48.53
CA ALA A 425 -26.41 -15.00 -47.70
C ALA A 425 -26.58 -14.68 -46.20
N ARG A 426 -27.36 -13.64 -45.85
CA ARG A 426 -27.61 -13.26 -44.45
C ARG A 426 -28.48 -14.26 -43.69
N ARG A 427 -29.36 -15.01 -44.37
CA ARG A 427 -30.24 -16.00 -43.73
C ARG A 427 -29.53 -17.32 -43.37
N SER A 428 -28.43 -17.65 -44.05
CA SER A 428 -27.65 -18.88 -43.80
C SER A 428 -26.75 -18.80 -42.56
N LEU A 429 -26.24 -17.60 -42.25
CA LEU A 429 -25.36 -17.39 -41.08
C LEU A 429 -26.13 -17.27 -39.76
N ALA A 430 -27.38 -16.79 -39.79
CA ALA A 430 -28.22 -16.66 -38.59
C ALA A 430 -28.69 -18.01 -38.01
N SER A 431 -28.77 -19.07 -38.82
CA SER A 431 -29.26 -20.39 -38.37
C SER A 431 -28.21 -21.23 -37.63
N ARG A 432 -26.92 -20.85 -37.67
CA ARG A 432 -25.83 -21.60 -37.00
C ARG A 432 -25.52 -21.15 -35.56
N CYS A 433 -26.18 -20.11 -35.05
CA CYS A 433 -25.92 -19.56 -33.70
C CYS A 433 -26.95 -19.96 -32.62
N SER A 434 -27.85 -20.91 -32.87
CA SER A 434 -28.94 -21.27 -31.93
C SER A 434 -28.89 -22.71 -31.37
N PRO A 435 -27.97 -23.01 -30.44
CA PRO A 435 -28.33 -24.04 -29.45
C PRO A 435 -27.94 -23.73 -27.99
N LEU A 436 -27.88 -22.45 -27.57
CA LEU A 436 -27.66 -22.10 -26.13
C LEU A 436 -28.80 -21.29 -25.48
N ALA A 437 -29.79 -20.85 -26.26
CA ALA A 437 -30.90 -20.04 -25.75
C ALA A 437 -32.07 -20.84 -25.12
N GLN A 438 -32.04 -22.18 -25.16
CA GLN A 438 -33.16 -23.02 -24.69
C GLN A 438 -33.03 -23.53 -23.25
N LEU A 439 -31.86 -23.43 -22.60
CA LEU A 439 -31.69 -23.93 -21.22
C LEU A 439 -32.15 -22.95 -20.13
N SER A 440 -32.35 -21.66 -20.44
CA SER A 440 -32.69 -20.65 -19.42
C SER A 440 -34.19 -20.48 -19.16
N ARG A 441 -35.08 -21.14 -19.90
CA ARG A 441 -36.54 -20.94 -19.81
C ARG A 441 -37.29 -21.96 -18.94
N SER A 442 -36.61 -22.96 -18.37
CA SER A 442 -37.29 -24.04 -17.63
C SER A 442 -37.33 -23.87 -16.09
N CYS A 443 -36.75 -22.81 -15.51
CA CYS A 443 -36.67 -22.67 -14.04
C CYS A 443 -37.64 -21.67 -13.39
N SER A 444 -38.51 -20.99 -14.15
CA SER A 444 -39.32 -19.88 -13.61
C SER A 444 -40.75 -20.24 -13.15
N ASN A 445 -41.16 -21.52 -13.11
CA ASN A 445 -42.52 -21.92 -12.72
C ASN A 445 -42.60 -22.84 -11.49
N CYS A 446 -41.97 -22.49 -10.37
CA CYS A 446 -42.21 -23.16 -9.08
C CYS A 446 -42.21 -22.18 -7.90
N ARG A 447 -43.41 -21.65 -7.58
CA ARG A 447 -43.94 -21.15 -6.29
C ARG A 447 -45.38 -20.70 -6.64
N SER A 448 -46.48 -21.13 -6.04
CA SER A 448 -46.81 -21.42 -4.64
C SER A 448 -48.15 -22.18 -4.58
N ARG A 449 -48.32 -23.10 -3.61
CA ARG A 449 -49.65 -23.57 -3.15
C ARG A 449 -49.62 -23.75 -1.63
N PRO A 450 -50.65 -23.32 -0.88
CA PRO A 450 -50.71 -23.47 0.56
C PRO A 450 -51.23 -24.88 0.93
N MET A 451 -50.67 -25.49 1.98
CA MET A 451 -51.13 -26.76 2.51
C MET A 451 -52.13 -26.52 3.65
N ALA A 452 -53.33 -27.07 3.47
CA ALA A 452 -54.40 -27.09 4.46
C ALA A 452 -54.14 -28.18 5.52
N ALA A 453 -54.59 -27.89 6.75
CA ALA A 453 -54.60 -28.80 7.88
C ALA A 453 -55.57 -29.97 7.66
N HIS A 454 -55.18 -31.19 8.06
CA HIS A 454 -56.12 -32.23 8.45
C HIS A 454 -55.55 -33.10 9.59
N ARG A 455 -56.42 -33.33 10.58
CA ARG A 455 -56.25 -34.12 11.80
C ARG A 455 -56.29 -35.64 11.55
N SER A 456 -55.80 -36.37 12.55
CA SER A 456 -56.11 -37.76 12.98
C SER A 456 -55.70 -38.90 12.02
N ALA A 457 -55.13 -40.03 12.47
CA ALA A 457 -55.22 -40.72 13.76
C ALA A 457 -53.86 -41.20 14.28
#